data_AF-A0A7C9FLI9-F1
#
_entry.id   AF-A0A7C9FLI9-F1
#
_cell.length_a   1.000
_cell.length_b   1.000
_cell.length_c   1.000
_cell.angle_alpha   90.00
_cell.angle_beta   90.00
_cell.angle_gamma   90.00
#
_symmetry.space_group_name_H-M   'P 1'
#
loop_
_entity.id
_entity.type
_entity.pdbx_description
1 polymer ?
#
loop_
_entity_poly.entity_id
_entity_poly.type
_entity_poly.pdbx_seq_one_letter_code
_entity_poly.pdbx_strand_id
1 'polypeptide(L)'
;MKFILVTAKNEDDAYTIFETLNARGLSLTSVDLIKNWVFKNYNQVHPNDDAKYIWGDIRKSITRFSDLETFFRHYWNSKYAFASDDRLYKSFKDFLKKGVISDAQEFLFQLKDAAELYRKIGAPSELDWKVQKERVIKKSFDLLNQYRVTQVRPFLLALLECRNKKIIDQSTFTNTVIKLERFHFIFSNLCQDRASGLEGKYTRAAKNLHNAGANKAAAKDVISDLTHYLQKKRPNPQRISDAVGGLVYTSDNDVNKKTIQTIFSKIENYLHGTQELQVGTFSLEHIEDQSSKHHWIGSIGNLIPLDEDLNNKIKQGSDFKKKKSQYNKSNFKIVEKFIEINAQSVWGEGDAGRWAQEISSMLDIATEI
;
A
#
# COMPACT_ATOMS: atom_id res chain seq x y z
N MET A 1 -5.37 -45.87 -28.94
CA MET A 1 -5.62 -44.57 -28.30
C MET A 1 -7.13 -44.34 -28.28
N LYS A 2 -7.75 -44.13 -27.11
CA LYS A 2 -9.19 -43.87 -26.99
C LYS A 2 -9.39 -42.38 -26.74
N PHE A 3 -10.25 -41.73 -27.52
CA PHE A 3 -10.62 -40.34 -27.36
C PHE A 3 -12.07 -40.25 -26.91
N ILE A 4 -12.37 -39.28 -26.03
CA ILE A 4 -13.73 -38.91 -25.66
C ILE A 4 -14.01 -37.57 -26.32
N LEU A 5 -14.98 -37.54 -27.24
CA LEU A 5 -15.47 -36.33 -27.86
C LEU A 5 -16.74 -35.89 -27.12
N VAL A 6 -16.72 -34.69 -26.56
CA VAL A 6 -17.88 -34.08 -25.92
C VAL A 6 -18.29 -32.86 -26.73
N THR A 7 -19.50 -32.88 -27.25
CA THR A 7 -20.07 -31.83 -28.08
C THR A 7 -21.07 -31.01 -27.28
N ALA A 8 -20.93 -29.69 -27.30
CA ALA A 8 -21.85 -28.77 -26.65
C ALA A 8 -22.61 -27.96 -27.70
N LYS A 9 -23.83 -27.52 -27.36
CA LYS A 9 -24.69 -26.78 -28.28
C LYS A 9 -24.22 -25.36 -28.52
N ASN A 10 -23.52 -24.77 -27.56
CA ASN A 10 -22.93 -23.44 -27.64
C ASN A 10 -21.69 -23.38 -26.74
N GLU A 11 -20.92 -22.30 -26.84
CA GLU A 11 -19.66 -22.14 -26.10
C GLU A 11 -19.86 -22.00 -24.58
N ASP A 12 -21.04 -21.54 -24.12
CA ASP A 12 -21.38 -21.48 -22.68
C ASP A 12 -21.66 -22.87 -22.09
N ASP A 13 -22.33 -23.74 -22.84
CA ASP A 13 -22.54 -25.15 -22.49
C ASP A 13 -21.20 -25.89 -22.52
N ALA A 14 -20.36 -25.62 -23.53
CA ALA A 14 -19.01 -26.19 -23.63
C ALA A 14 -18.17 -25.81 -22.41
N TYR A 15 -18.27 -24.55 -22.00
CA TYR A 15 -17.59 -24.04 -20.83
C TYR A 15 -18.12 -24.67 -19.53
N THR A 16 -19.43 -24.81 -19.38
CA THR A 16 -20.03 -25.47 -18.21
C THR A 16 -19.61 -26.93 -18.12
N ILE A 17 -19.57 -27.63 -19.24
CA ILE A 17 -19.08 -29.01 -19.32
C ILE A 17 -17.58 -29.07 -18.98
N PHE A 18 -16.79 -28.12 -19.46
CA PHE A 18 -15.36 -28.02 -19.18
C PHE A 18 -15.06 -27.69 -17.71
N GLU A 19 -15.80 -26.78 -17.08
CA GLU A 19 -15.77 -26.50 -15.63
C GLU A 19 -16.14 -27.77 -14.83
N THR A 20 -17.20 -28.47 -15.24
CA THR A 20 -17.67 -29.69 -14.57
C THR A 20 -16.67 -30.84 -14.69
N LEU A 21 -15.96 -30.95 -15.83
CA LEU A 21 -14.90 -31.92 -16.06
C LEU A 21 -13.61 -31.56 -15.28
N ASN A 22 -13.23 -30.28 -15.23
CA ASN A 22 -12.08 -29.81 -14.46
C ASN A 22 -12.31 -29.84 -12.95
N ALA A 23 -13.55 -29.77 -12.47
CA ALA A 23 -13.90 -29.93 -11.05
C ALA A 23 -13.54 -31.32 -10.49
N ARG A 24 -13.26 -32.31 -11.35
CA ARG A 24 -12.76 -33.64 -10.97
C ARG A 24 -11.22 -33.75 -11.04
N GLY A 25 -10.51 -32.68 -11.42
CA GLY A 25 -9.05 -32.53 -11.47
C GLY A 25 -8.58 -31.20 -10.86
N LEU A 26 -7.40 -30.68 -11.26
CA LEU A 26 -6.98 -29.31 -10.92
C LEU A 26 -7.83 -28.31 -11.70
N SER A 27 -8.70 -27.57 -11.02
CA SER A 27 -9.55 -26.55 -11.64
C SER A 27 -8.71 -25.48 -12.34
N LEU A 28 -9.05 -25.15 -13.59
CA LEU A 28 -8.41 -24.02 -14.28
C LEU A 28 -8.85 -22.72 -13.65
N THR A 29 -7.90 -21.82 -13.43
CA THR A 29 -8.18 -20.51 -12.84
C THR A 29 -8.89 -19.61 -13.85
N SER A 30 -9.60 -18.57 -13.38
CA SER A 30 -10.12 -17.51 -14.25
C SER A 30 -9.04 -16.93 -15.17
N VAL A 31 -7.79 -16.85 -14.69
CA VAL A 31 -6.65 -16.37 -15.47
C VAL A 31 -6.26 -17.37 -16.56
N ASP A 32 -6.26 -18.67 -16.27
CA ASP A 32 -5.98 -19.69 -17.29
C ASP A 32 -7.00 -19.68 -18.42
N LEU A 33 -8.27 -19.45 -18.09
CA LEU A 33 -9.34 -19.33 -19.07
C LEU A 33 -9.19 -18.08 -19.95
N ILE A 34 -8.85 -16.93 -19.36
CA ILE A 34 -8.53 -15.70 -20.10
C ILE A 34 -7.31 -15.91 -20.99
N LYS A 35 -6.25 -16.56 -20.47
CA LYS A 35 -5.03 -16.91 -21.23
C LYS A 35 -5.36 -17.76 -22.45
N ASN A 36 -6.17 -18.80 -22.27
CA ASN A 36 -6.59 -19.69 -23.35
C ASN A 36 -7.40 -18.94 -24.40
N TRP A 37 -8.28 -18.02 -23.99
CA TRP A 37 -8.99 -17.15 -24.92
C TRP A 37 -8.03 -16.26 -25.72
N VAL A 38 -7.05 -15.62 -25.05
CA VAL A 38 -6.04 -14.78 -25.73
C VAL A 38 -5.28 -15.61 -26.76
N PHE A 39 -4.73 -16.77 -26.37
CA PHE A 39 -3.93 -17.60 -27.27
C PHE A 39 -4.74 -18.19 -28.44
N LYS A 40 -6.02 -18.53 -28.22
CA LYS A 40 -6.91 -19.01 -29.28
C LYS A 40 -7.22 -17.93 -30.32
N ASN A 41 -7.35 -16.68 -29.88
CA ASN A 41 -7.80 -15.56 -30.72
C ASN A 41 -6.68 -14.60 -31.14
N TYR A 42 -5.43 -14.88 -30.77
CA TYR A 42 -4.28 -14.09 -31.18
C TYR A 42 -4.00 -14.37 -32.67
N ASN A 43 -4.55 -13.51 -33.54
CA ASN A 43 -4.39 -13.62 -34.98
C ASN A 43 -2.99 -13.16 -35.39
N GLN A 44 -2.05 -14.06 -35.73
CA GLN A 44 -1.01 -13.80 -36.76
C GLN A 44 -0.52 -15.09 -37.44
N VAL A 45 -0.24 -14.96 -38.74
CA VAL A 45 0.52 -15.87 -39.60
C VAL A 45 1.87 -16.15 -38.91
N HIS A 46 2.26 -17.42 -38.82
CA HIS A 46 3.42 -17.95 -38.08
C HIS A 46 4.63 -17.02 -37.78
N PRO A 47 5.30 -17.17 -36.61
CA PRO A 47 5.09 -18.18 -35.56
C PRO A 47 4.58 -17.62 -34.20
N ASN A 48 3.82 -18.48 -33.51
CA ASN A 48 3.13 -18.34 -32.21
C ASN A 48 3.96 -17.91 -30.97
N ASP A 49 5.20 -17.44 -31.13
CA ASP A 49 6.11 -17.24 -30.00
C ASP A 49 5.92 -15.90 -29.28
N ASP A 50 5.40 -14.87 -29.96
CA ASP A 50 5.25 -13.53 -29.38
C ASP A 50 4.23 -13.49 -28.24
N ALA A 51 3.05 -14.10 -28.41
CA ALA A 51 2.03 -14.13 -27.37
C ALA A 51 2.51 -14.88 -26.11
N LYS A 52 3.26 -15.98 -26.30
CA LYS A 52 3.87 -16.75 -25.19
C LYS A 52 4.97 -15.96 -24.50
N TYR A 53 5.80 -15.25 -25.27
CA TYR A 53 6.86 -14.40 -24.74
C TYR A 53 6.27 -13.26 -23.90
N ILE A 54 5.28 -12.53 -24.43
CA ILE A 54 4.60 -11.44 -23.72
C ILE A 54 3.92 -11.96 -22.44
N TRP A 55 3.23 -13.09 -22.52
CA TRP A 55 2.64 -13.71 -21.33
C TRP A 55 3.70 -14.10 -20.29
N GLY A 56 4.83 -14.62 -20.74
CA GLY A 56 6.00 -14.90 -19.91
C GLY A 56 6.53 -13.65 -19.20
N ASP A 57 6.60 -12.52 -19.89
CA ASP A 57 7.05 -11.25 -19.33
C ASP A 57 6.06 -10.65 -18.32
N ILE A 58 4.75 -10.77 -18.58
CA ILE A 58 3.71 -10.46 -17.59
C ILE A 58 3.94 -11.29 -16.33
N ARG A 59 4.07 -12.62 -16.46
CA ARG A 59 4.30 -13.51 -15.32
C ARG A 59 5.56 -13.15 -14.54
N LYS A 60 6.69 -12.92 -15.22
CA LYS A 60 7.95 -12.51 -14.58
C LYS A 60 7.82 -11.18 -13.83
N SER A 61 7.05 -10.24 -14.38
CA SER A 61 6.85 -8.92 -13.78
C SER A 61 6.04 -8.99 -12.48
N ILE A 62 5.12 -9.95 -12.35
CA ILE A 62 4.17 -10.05 -11.22
C ILE A 62 4.66 -10.97 -10.10
N THR A 63 5.19 -12.15 -10.45
CA THR A 63 5.48 -13.27 -9.53
C THR A 63 6.46 -12.98 -8.40
N ARG A 64 7.17 -11.84 -8.43
CA ARG A 64 8.07 -11.41 -7.36
C ARG A 64 7.36 -10.85 -6.13
N PHE A 65 6.12 -10.37 -6.27
CA PHE A 65 5.42 -9.68 -5.18
C PHE A 65 3.90 -9.96 -5.13
N SER A 66 3.36 -10.70 -6.09
CA SER A 66 1.93 -11.05 -6.19
C SER A 66 1.77 -12.29 -7.07
N ASP A 67 0.61 -12.93 -6.99
CA ASP A 67 0.15 -13.94 -7.95
C ASP A 67 -0.56 -13.30 -9.16
N LEU A 68 -0.74 -14.09 -10.22
CA LEU A 68 -1.36 -13.63 -11.47
C LEU A 68 -2.86 -13.39 -11.29
N GLU A 69 -3.53 -14.21 -10.49
CA GLU A 69 -4.96 -14.15 -10.21
C GLU A 69 -5.33 -12.80 -9.58
N THR A 70 -4.59 -12.39 -8.57
CA THR A 70 -4.69 -11.08 -7.91
C THR A 70 -4.40 -9.95 -8.89
N PHE A 71 -3.35 -10.07 -9.72
CA PHE A 71 -3.05 -9.03 -10.73
C PHE A 71 -4.20 -8.87 -11.73
N PHE A 72 -4.67 -9.96 -12.32
CA PHE A 72 -5.75 -9.93 -13.31
C PHE A 72 -7.05 -9.41 -12.70
N ARG A 73 -7.38 -9.81 -11.46
CA ARG A 73 -8.52 -9.26 -10.72
C ARG A 73 -8.37 -7.75 -10.53
N HIS A 74 -7.19 -7.27 -10.11
CA HIS A 74 -6.97 -5.85 -9.90
C HIS A 74 -6.96 -5.04 -11.20
N TYR A 75 -6.37 -5.57 -12.27
CA TYR A 75 -6.47 -4.99 -13.60
C TYR A 75 -7.93 -4.87 -14.04
N TRP A 76 -8.71 -5.95 -13.88
CA TRP A 76 -10.12 -5.96 -14.24
C TRP A 76 -10.93 -4.93 -13.44
N ASN A 77 -10.73 -4.89 -12.13
CA ASN A 77 -11.37 -3.95 -11.22
C ASN A 77 -10.92 -2.49 -11.47
N SER A 78 -9.76 -2.27 -12.08
CA SER A 78 -9.29 -0.92 -12.41
C SER A 78 -10.01 -0.31 -13.61
N LYS A 79 -10.56 -1.14 -14.51
CA LYS A 79 -11.02 -0.72 -15.84
C LYS A 79 -12.49 -1.04 -16.13
N TYR A 80 -12.99 -2.20 -15.72
CA TYR A 80 -14.26 -2.72 -16.21
C TYR A 80 -15.36 -2.77 -15.13
N ALA A 81 -15.23 -3.68 -14.17
CA ALA A 81 -16.23 -3.92 -13.14
C ALA A 81 -15.62 -4.66 -11.95
N PHE A 82 -16.28 -4.57 -10.79
CA PHE A 82 -15.92 -5.38 -9.63
C PHE A 82 -16.17 -6.87 -9.94
N ALA A 83 -15.11 -7.66 -9.85
CA ALA A 83 -15.17 -9.11 -9.93
C ALA A 83 -14.34 -9.74 -8.81
N SER A 84 -14.90 -10.78 -8.18
CA SER A 84 -14.18 -11.74 -7.34
C SER A 84 -13.47 -12.77 -8.21
N ASP A 85 -12.57 -13.56 -7.62
CA ASP A 85 -11.77 -14.56 -8.36
C ASP A 85 -12.63 -15.58 -9.11
N ASP A 86 -13.71 -16.04 -8.48
CA ASP A 86 -14.69 -16.98 -9.04
C ASP A 86 -15.55 -16.36 -10.16
N ARG A 87 -15.69 -15.04 -10.19
CA ARG A 87 -16.55 -14.31 -11.15
C ARG A 87 -15.79 -13.60 -12.24
N LEU A 88 -14.46 -13.54 -12.16
CA LEU A 88 -13.63 -12.80 -13.10
C LEU A 88 -13.83 -13.26 -14.54
N TYR A 89 -13.74 -14.57 -14.81
CA TYR A 89 -13.93 -15.07 -16.18
C TYR A 89 -15.37 -14.88 -16.69
N LYS A 90 -16.38 -15.04 -15.81
CA LYS A 90 -17.77 -14.74 -16.17
C LYS A 90 -17.93 -13.27 -16.58
N SER A 91 -17.39 -12.35 -15.78
CA SER A 91 -17.41 -10.92 -16.09
C SER A 91 -16.66 -10.63 -17.40
N PHE A 92 -15.52 -11.29 -17.63
CA PHE A 92 -14.77 -11.19 -18.88
C PHE A 92 -15.62 -11.57 -20.10
N LYS A 93 -16.29 -12.73 -20.07
CA LYS A 93 -17.18 -13.17 -21.15
C LYS A 93 -18.33 -12.19 -21.40
N ASP A 94 -18.93 -11.64 -20.34
CA ASP A 94 -20.02 -10.68 -20.47
C ASP A 94 -19.58 -9.38 -21.17
N PHE A 95 -18.36 -8.91 -20.89
CA PHE A 95 -17.79 -7.74 -21.56
C PHE A 95 -17.34 -8.05 -22.99
N LEU A 96 -16.85 -9.27 -23.24
CA LEU A 96 -16.53 -9.76 -24.58
C LEU A 96 -17.79 -9.79 -25.47
N LYS A 97 -18.91 -10.34 -24.98
CA LYS A 97 -20.20 -10.36 -25.69
C LYS A 97 -20.74 -8.96 -26.01
N LYS A 98 -20.41 -7.97 -25.18
CA LYS A 98 -20.78 -6.56 -25.38
C LYS A 98 -19.86 -5.81 -26.34
N GLY A 99 -18.81 -6.46 -26.87
CA GLY A 99 -17.82 -5.82 -27.75
C GLY A 99 -16.95 -4.77 -27.06
N VAL A 100 -16.80 -4.84 -25.73
CA VAL A 100 -15.99 -3.88 -24.96
C VAL A 100 -14.52 -4.30 -24.89
N ILE A 101 -14.24 -5.59 -25.02
CA ILE A 101 -12.88 -6.13 -25.03
C ILE A 101 -12.32 -6.00 -26.45
N SER A 102 -11.13 -5.41 -26.55
CA SER A 102 -10.36 -5.32 -27.79
C SER A 102 -10.01 -6.69 -28.34
N ASP A 103 -9.43 -6.76 -29.54
CA ASP A 103 -8.90 -8.02 -30.05
C ASP A 103 -7.82 -8.59 -29.10
N ALA A 104 -7.54 -9.89 -29.23
CA ALA A 104 -6.65 -10.60 -28.32
C ALA A 104 -5.22 -10.05 -28.31
N GLN A 105 -4.72 -9.53 -29.43
CA GLN A 105 -3.39 -8.95 -29.50
C GLN A 105 -3.34 -7.63 -28.73
N GLU A 106 -4.27 -6.72 -28.98
CA GLU A 106 -4.34 -5.47 -28.23
C GLU A 106 -4.60 -5.71 -26.74
N PHE A 107 -5.50 -6.63 -26.39
CA PHE A 107 -5.80 -6.95 -24.99
C PHE A 107 -4.55 -7.48 -24.25
N LEU A 108 -3.74 -8.31 -24.91
CA LEU A 108 -2.50 -8.82 -24.34
C LEU A 108 -1.45 -7.72 -24.13
N PHE A 109 -1.34 -6.75 -25.06
CA PHE A 109 -0.47 -5.60 -24.87
C PHE A 109 -0.94 -4.69 -23.73
N GLN A 110 -2.25 -4.45 -23.62
CA GLN A 110 -2.82 -3.71 -22.49
C GLN A 110 -2.51 -4.39 -21.15
N LEU A 111 -2.58 -5.73 -21.09
CA LEU A 111 -2.18 -6.49 -19.91
C LEU A 111 -0.68 -6.35 -19.59
N LYS A 112 0.19 -6.36 -20.61
CA LYS A 112 1.63 -6.15 -20.44
C LYS A 112 1.93 -4.78 -19.85
N ASP A 113 1.35 -3.73 -20.41
CA ASP A 113 1.53 -2.36 -19.90
C ASP A 113 1.00 -2.22 -18.47
N ALA A 114 -0.17 -2.80 -18.19
CA ALA A 114 -0.73 -2.82 -16.85
C ALA A 114 0.16 -3.58 -15.86
N ALA A 115 0.77 -4.69 -16.25
CA ALA A 115 1.70 -5.47 -15.42
C ALA A 115 2.96 -4.65 -15.07
N GLU A 116 3.50 -3.90 -16.03
CA GLU A 116 4.63 -3.00 -15.79
C GLU A 116 4.29 -1.88 -14.81
N LEU A 117 3.11 -1.27 -14.92
CA LEU A 117 2.64 -0.26 -13.94
C LEU A 117 2.37 -0.88 -12.57
N TYR A 118 1.75 -2.05 -12.54
CA TYR A 118 1.44 -2.75 -11.30
C TYR A 118 2.71 -3.16 -10.54
N ARG A 119 3.79 -3.53 -11.24
CA ARG A 119 5.12 -3.72 -10.65
C ARG A 119 5.62 -2.46 -9.95
N LYS A 120 5.47 -1.28 -10.55
CA LYS A 120 5.88 0.01 -9.94
C LYS A 120 5.14 0.32 -8.64
N ILE A 121 3.99 -0.31 -8.41
CA ILE A 121 3.22 -0.19 -7.16
C ILE A 121 3.65 -1.27 -6.17
N GLY A 122 3.68 -2.54 -6.57
CA GLY A 122 3.86 -3.67 -5.66
C GLY A 122 5.32 -4.02 -5.33
N ALA A 123 6.26 -3.58 -6.15
CA ALA A 123 7.70 -3.74 -5.95
C ALA A 123 8.44 -2.51 -6.53
N PRO A 124 8.23 -1.31 -5.96
CA PRO A 124 8.80 -0.09 -6.50
C PRO A 124 10.33 -0.09 -6.37
N SER A 125 11.02 0.31 -7.43
CA SER A 125 12.48 0.44 -7.41
C SER A 125 12.94 1.89 -7.57
N GLU A 126 14.19 2.17 -7.23
CA GLU A 126 14.81 3.48 -7.45
C GLU A 126 14.83 3.85 -8.95
N LEU A 127 14.88 2.84 -9.84
CA LEU A 127 14.85 3.04 -11.29
C LEU A 127 13.47 3.47 -11.82
N ASP A 128 12.40 3.15 -11.09
CA ASP A 128 11.04 3.55 -11.44
C ASP A 128 10.75 5.01 -11.07
N TRP A 129 11.44 5.53 -10.06
CA TRP A 129 11.18 6.81 -9.38
C TRP A 129 12.47 7.61 -9.22
N LYS A 130 13.14 7.88 -10.36
CA LYS A 130 14.50 8.45 -10.40
C LYS A 130 14.57 9.91 -9.95
N VAL A 131 13.50 10.67 -10.17
CA VAL A 131 13.50 12.11 -9.89
C VAL A 131 13.30 12.31 -8.39
N GLN A 132 14.03 13.27 -7.79
CA GLN A 132 13.95 13.55 -6.35
C GLN A 132 12.51 13.75 -5.86
N LYS A 133 11.69 14.49 -6.63
CA LYS A 133 10.27 14.73 -6.32
C LYS A 133 9.38 13.48 -6.33
N GLU A 134 9.87 12.38 -6.87
CA GLU A 134 9.17 11.09 -6.95
C GLU A 134 9.59 10.12 -5.85
N ARG A 135 10.65 10.41 -5.09
CA ARG A 135 11.11 9.56 -3.98
C ARG A 135 10.02 9.36 -2.93
N VAL A 136 9.22 10.39 -2.67
CA VAL A 136 8.06 10.31 -1.77
C VAL A 136 7.02 9.29 -2.25
N ILE A 137 6.84 9.13 -3.57
CA ILE A 137 5.89 8.19 -4.17
C ILE A 137 6.40 6.76 -3.95
N LYS A 138 7.69 6.51 -4.22
CA LYS A 138 8.32 5.22 -3.90
C LYS A 138 8.14 4.88 -2.43
N LYS A 139 8.48 5.81 -1.53
CA LYS A 139 8.34 5.63 -0.08
C LYS A 139 6.89 5.30 0.30
N SER A 140 5.91 6.00 -0.30
CA SER A 140 4.50 5.72 -0.05
C SER A 140 4.07 4.33 -0.53
N PHE A 141 4.57 3.85 -1.67
CA PHE A 141 4.31 2.48 -2.14
C PHE A 141 4.99 1.43 -1.27
N ASP A 142 6.24 1.64 -0.88
CA ASP A 142 6.95 0.77 0.07
C ASP A 142 6.15 0.63 1.38
N LEU A 143 5.65 1.75 1.92
CA LEU A 143 4.82 1.76 3.12
C LEU A 143 3.48 1.05 2.93
N LEU A 144 2.75 1.31 1.83
CA LEU A 144 1.50 0.60 1.52
C LEU A 144 1.70 -0.92 1.39
N ASN A 145 2.82 -1.35 0.81
CA ASN A 145 3.18 -2.76 0.71
C ASN A 145 3.56 -3.35 2.07
N GLN A 146 4.29 -2.60 2.90
CA GLN A 146 4.61 -2.97 4.28
C GLN A 146 3.34 -3.19 5.11
N TYR A 147 2.32 -2.36 4.93
CA TYR A 147 1.01 -2.49 5.58
C TYR A 147 0.14 -3.61 4.99
N ARG A 148 0.59 -4.26 3.91
CA ARG A 148 -0.14 -5.32 3.17
C ARG A 148 -1.51 -4.86 2.65
N VAL A 149 -1.64 -3.58 2.30
CA VAL A 149 -2.87 -3.00 1.75
C VAL A 149 -2.90 -3.20 0.23
N THR A 150 -3.46 -4.31 -0.21
CA THR A 150 -3.52 -4.65 -1.65
C THR A 150 -4.78 -4.11 -2.34
N GLN A 151 -5.85 -3.85 -1.59
CA GLN A 151 -7.16 -3.40 -2.09
C GLN A 151 -7.14 -2.00 -2.73
N VAL A 152 -6.12 -1.19 -2.45
CA VAL A 152 -5.93 0.15 -3.05
C VAL A 152 -5.30 0.07 -4.45
N ARG A 153 -4.67 -1.06 -4.80
CA ARG A 153 -3.90 -1.22 -6.04
C ARG A 153 -4.72 -1.05 -7.33
N PRO A 154 -5.99 -1.47 -7.45
CA PRO A 154 -6.80 -1.17 -8.64
C PRO A 154 -6.91 0.33 -8.92
N PHE A 155 -7.11 1.14 -7.87
CA PHE A 155 -7.17 2.60 -8.00
C PHE A 155 -5.80 3.20 -8.34
N LEU A 156 -4.72 2.74 -7.68
CA LEU A 156 -3.37 3.20 -7.99
C LEU A 156 -2.94 2.88 -9.43
N LEU A 157 -3.39 1.74 -9.97
CA LEU A 157 -3.15 1.37 -11.36
C LEU A 157 -3.83 2.35 -12.32
N ALA A 158 -5.12 2.61 -12.14
CA ALA A 158 -5.86 3.60 -12.94
C ALA A 158 -5.27 5.02 -12.80
N LEU A 159 -4.81 5.37 -11.59
CA LEU A 159 -4.19 6.66 -11.29
C LEU A 159 -2.83 6.83 -12.02
N LEU A 160 -2.00 5.79 -12.06
CA LEU A 160 -0.75 5.76 -12.84
C LEU A 160 -1.00 5.88 -14.34
N GLU A 161 -2.00 5.17 -14.87
CA GLU A 161 -2.38 5.31 -16.27
C GLU A 161 -2.77 6.74 -16.60
N CYS A 162 -3.60 7.37 -15.75
CA CYS A 162 -4.01 8.77 -15.94
C CYS A 162 -2.84 9.74 -15.91
N ARG A 163 -1.88 9.52 -14.99
CA ARG A 163 -0.64 10.30 -14.93
C ARG A 163 0.18 10.15 -16.21
N ASN A 164 0.41 8.92 -16.69
CA ASN A 164 1.20 8.67 -17.89
C ASN A 164 0.55 9.27 -19.14
N LYS A 165 -0.79 9.26 -19.21
CA LYS A 165 -1.59 9.91 -20.26
C LYS A 165 -1.72 11.43 -20.08
N LYS A 166 -1.09 12.02 -19.05
CA LYS A 166 -1.13 13.46 -18.73
C LYS A 166 -2.56 14.01 -18.49
N ILE A 167 -3.47 13.15 -18.04
CA ILE A 167 -4.83 13.52 -17.64
C ILE A 167 -4.78 14.25 -16.29
N ILE A 168 -3.95 13.75 -15.38
CA ILE A 168 -3.61 14.40 -14.10
C ILE A 168 -2.15 14.84 -14.11
N ASP A 169 -1.87 15.94 -13.42
CA ASP A 169 -0.50 16.43 -13.24
C ASP A 169 0.25 15.65 -12.15
N GLN A 170 1.57 15.86 -12.09
CA GLN A 170 2.45 15.20 -11.13
C GLN A 170 2.07 15.51 -9.67
N SER A 171 1.62 16.74 -9.40
CA SER A 171 1.31 17.19 -8.04
C SER A 171 0.07 16.48 -7.52
N THR A 172 -0.98 16.44 -8.33
CA THR A 172 -2.24 15.73 -8.07
C THR A 172 -1.97 14.25 -7.82
N PHE A 173 -1.20 13.61 -8.69
CA PHE A 173 -0.77 12.22 -8.53
C PHE A 173 -0.05 11.99 -7.20
N THR A 174 0.99 12.77 -6.92
CA THR A 174 1.84 12.62 -5.73
C THR A 174 1.03 12.83 -4.44
N ASN A 175 0.23 13.90 -4.39
CA ASN A 175 -0.63 14.20 -3.24
C ASN A 175 -1.67 13.11 -3.01
N THR A 176 -2.24 12.54 -4.08
CA THR A 176 -3.22 11.44 -3.95
C THR A 176 -2.56 10.20 -3.35
N VAL A 177 -1.37 9.82 -3.83
CA VAL A 177 -0.61 8.68 -3.29
C VAL A 177 -0.26 8.88 -1.81
N ILE A 178 0.21 10.07 -1.43
CA ILE A 178 0.52 10.40 -0.03
C ILE A 178 -0.72 10.30 0.86
N LYS A 179 -1.86 10.83 0.41
CA LYS A 179 -3.13 10.75 1.16
C LYS A 179 -3.60 9.30 1.33
N LEU A 180 -3.50 8.47 0.30
CA LEU A 180 -3.83 7.05 0.39
C LEU A 180 -2.93 6.32 1.40
N GLU A 181 -1.63 6.61 1.38
CA GLU A 181 -0.68 6.03 2.33
C GLU A 181 -0.97 6.47 3.76
N ARG A 182 -1.15 7.77 3.99
CA ARG A 182 -1.48 8.32 5.32
C ARG A 182 -2.78 7.74 5.87
N PHE A 183 -3.81 7.66 5.04
CA PHE A 183 -5.07 7.01 5.41
C PHE A 183 -4.83 5.57 5.85
N HIS A 184 -4.13 4.77 5.05
CA HIS A 184 -3.92 3.36 5.33
C HIS A 184 -2.94 3.11 6.48
N PHE A 185 -1.99 4.01 6.71
CA PHE A 185 -1.16 3.97 7.89
C PHE A 185 -2.01 4.08 9.16
N ILE A 186 -2.91 5.07 9.23
CA ILE A 186 -3.79 5.25 10.39
C ILE A 186 -4.86 4.14 10.46
N PHE A 187 -5.64 3.97 9.39
CA PHE A 187 -6.80 3.08 9.37
C PHE A 187 -6.41 1.59 9.43
N SER A 188 -5.45 1.16 8.59
CA SER A 188 -5.13 -0.26 8.42
C SER A 188 -3.96 -0.73 9.29
N ASN A 189 -2.89 0.06 9.41
CA ASN A 189 -1.69 -0.38 10.14
C ASN A 189 -1.76 -0.07 11.64
N LEU A 190 -2.19 1.15 12.01
CA LEU A 190 -2.23 1.60 13.40
C LEU A 190 -3.51 1.16 14.12
N CYS A 191 -4.69 1.59 13.64
CA CYS A 191 -5.97 1.29 14.28
C CYS A 191 -6.49 -0.12 13.95
N GLN A 192 -6.00 -0.74 12.87
CA GLN A 192 -6.41 -2.07 12.40
C GLN A 192 -7.93 -2.20 12.19
N ASP A 193 -8.57 -1.12 11.75
CA ASP A 193 -10.01 -1.09 11.55
C ASP A 193 -10.41 -1.95 10.34
N ARG A 194 -11.62 -2.52 10.39
CA ARG A 194 -12.11 -3.42 9.34
C ARG A 194 -12.30 -2.66 8.03
N ALA A 195 -11.60 -3.08 6.99
CA ALA A 195 -11.63 -2.50 5.65
C ALA A 195 -12.93 -2.75 4.85
N SER A 196 -14.06 -3.04 5.52
CA SER A 196 -15.32 -3.37 4.85
C SER A 196 -15.74 -2.23 3.90
N GLY A 197 -16.08 -2.60 2.67
CA GLY A 197 -16.50 -1.68 1.62
C GLY A 197 -15.38 -0.83 0.96
N LEU A 198 -14.14 -0.84 1.47
CA LEU A 198 -13.04 -0.09 0.85
C LEU A 198 -12.71 -0.63 -0.55
N GLU A 199 -12.67 -1.95 -0.71
CA GLU A 199 -12.38 -2.58 -2.00
C GLU A 199 -13.40 -2.17 -3.09
N GLY A 200 -14.69 -2.20 -2.76
CA GLY A 200 -15.75 -1.75 -3.67
C GLY A 200 -15.65 -0.25 -3.98
N LYS A 201 -15.28 0.58 -3.01
CA LYS A 201 -15.09 2.02 -3.22
C LYS A 201 -13.88 2.31 -4.12
N TYR A 202 -12.75 1.64 -3.89
CA TYR A 202 -11.55 1.75 -4.75
C TYR A 202 -11.83 1.27 -6.16
N THR A 203 -12.50 0.13 -6.32
CA THR A 203 -12.89 -0.40 -7.63
C THR A 203 -13.80 0.59 -8.38
N ARG A 204 -14.81 1.15 -7.70
CA ARG A 204 -15.68 2.17 -8.31
C ARG A 204 -14.90 3.42 -8.71
N ALA A 205 -14.03 3.92 -7.84
CA ALA A 205 -13.21 5.09 -8.13
C ALA A 205 -12.25 4.81 -9.30
N ALA A 206 -11.61 3.64 -9.35
CA ALA A 206 -10.72 3.25 -10.44
C ALA A 206 -11.46 3.21 -11.78
N LYS A 207 -12.61 2.55 -11.82
CA LYS A 207 -13.48 2.51 -13.00
C LYS A 207 -13.92 3.90 -13.44
N ASN A 208 -14.39 4.74 -12.51
CA ASN A 208 -14.83 6.10 -12.84
C ASN A 208 -13.66 6.95 -13.37
N LEU A 209 -12.46 6.75 -12.81
CA LEU A 209 -11.25 7.42 -13.27
C LEU A 209 -10.85 6.95 -14.68
N HIS A 210 -10.96 5.65 -14.97
CA HIS A 210 -10.78 5.12 -16.32
C HIS A 210 -11.80 5.71 -17.31
N ASN A 211 -13.07 5.73 -16.93
CA ASN A 211 -14.18 6.24 -17.76
C ASN A 211 -14.13 7.76 -17.97
N ALA A 212 -13.44 8.51 -17.12
CA ALA A 212 -13.20 9.93 -17.35
C ALA A 212 -12.45 10.18 -18.65
N GLY A 213 -11.67 9.20 -19.15
CA GLY A 213 -10.94 9.31 -20.41
C GLY A 213 -10.03 10.54 -20.40
N ALA A 214 -10.14 11.38 -21.43
CA ALA A 214 -9.35 12.62 -21.52
C ALA A 214 -9.90 13.79 -20.66
N ASN A 215 -11.05 13.62 -19.98
CA ASN A 215 -11.67 14.68 -19.20
C ASN A 215 -10.96 14.88 -17.86
N LYS A 216 -10.09 15.90 -17.81
CA LYS A 216 -9.31 16.25 -16.63
C LYS A 216 -10.16 16.70 -15.43
N ALA A 217 -11.31 17.34 -15.67
CA ALA A 217 -12.20 17.80 -14.60
C ALA A 217 -12.85 16.58 -13.93
N ALA A 218 -13.44 15.68 -14.72
CA ALA A 218 -14.04 14.46 -14.20
C ALA A 218 -13.02 13.57 -13.44
N ALA A 219 -11.77 13.49 -13.93
CA ALA A 219 -10.71 12.77 -13.22
C ALA A 219 -10.41 13.38 -11.83
N LYS A 220 -10.35 14.72 -11.74
CA LYS A 220 -10.16 15.43 -10.47
C LYS A 220 -11.35 15.23 -9.53
N ASP A 221 -12.58 15.25 -10.04
CA ASP A 221 -13.78 15.03 -9.23
C ASP A 221 -13.77 13.63 -8.60
N VAL A 222 -13.41 12.60 -9.37
CA VAL A 222 -13.28 11.23 -8.85
C VAL A 222 -12.23 11.13 -7.72
N ILE A 223 -11.09 11.79 -7.87
CA ILE A 223 -10.03 11.83 -6.85
C ILE A 223 -10.52 12.57 -5.59
N SER A 224 -11.23 13.69 -5.77
CA SER A 224 -11.81 14.48 -4.69
C SER A 224 -12.86 13.68 -3.91
N ASP A 225 -13.79 13.02 -4.62
CA ASP A 225 -14.83 12.18 -4.04
C ASP A 225 -14.29 11.00 -3.24
N LEU A 226 -13.20 10.38 -3.74
CA LEU A 226 -12.52 9.33 -3.01
C LEU A 226 -11.84 9.88 -1.76
N THR A 227 -11.13 11.01 -1.88
CA THR A 227 -10.44 11.66 -0.77
C THR A 227 -11.41 12.03 0.35
N HIS A 228 -12.54 12.65 0.01
CA HIS A 228 -13.59 13.00 0.97
C HIS A 228 -14.18 11.79 1.68
N TYR A 229 -14.38 10.68 0.95
CA TYR A 229 -14.82 9.43 1.55
C TYR A 229 -13.81 8.89 2.57
N LEU A 230 -12.51 8.93 2.23
CA LEU A 230 -11.45 8.45 3.10
C LEU A 230 -11.26 9.35 4.33
N GLN A 231 -11.38 10.67 4.16
CA GLN A 231 -11.39 11.65 5.27
C GLN A 231 -12.50 11.31 6.28
N LYS A 232 -13.73 11.10 5.80
CA LYS A 232 -14.87 10.73 6.68
C LYS A 232 -14.69 9.38 7.36
N LYS A 233 -13.97 8.45 6.73
CA LYS A 233 -13.71 7.11 7.26
C LYS A 233 -12.44 7.05 8.12
N ARG A 234 -11.63 8.11 8.15
CA ARG A 234 -10.42 8.18 8.95
C ARG A 234 -10.81 8.07 10.43
N PRO A 235 -10.09 7.26 11.22
CA PRO A 235 -10.29 7.19 12.66
C PRO A 235 -10.19 8.58 13.30
N ASN A 236 -11.03 8.83 14.31
CA ASN A 236 -11.02 10.09 15.05
C ASN A 236 -9.78 10.18 15.97
N PRO A 237 -9.43 11.38 16.48
CA PRO A 237 -8.22 11.56 17.29
C PRO A 237 -8.17 10.67 18.53
N GLN A 238 -9.31 10.40 19.19
CA GLN A 238 -9.37 9.51 20.35
C GLN A 238 -8.96 8.07 19.96
N ARG A 239 -9.51 7.55 18.86
CA ARG A 239 -9.18 6.20 18.38
C ARG A 239 -7.70 6.07 17.99
N ILE A 240 -7.11 7.14 17.45
CA ILE A 240 -5.67 7.20 17.14
C ILE A 240 -4.87 7.16 18.44
N SER A 241 -5.26 7.98 19.43
CA SER A 241 -4.61 7.99 20.75
C SER A 241 -4.65 6.64 21.45
N ASP A 242 -5.80 5.97 21.43
CA ASP A 242 -5.95 4.63 22.02
C ASP A 242 -5.02 3.61 21.32
N ALA A 243 -4.94 3.68 19.98
CA ALA A 243 -4.09 2.79 19.21
C ALA A 243 -2.59 3.07 19.44
N VAL A 244 -2.18 4.33 19.53
CA VAL A 244 -0.80 4.74 19.90
C VAL A 244 -0.46 4.25 21.29
N GLY A 245 -1.36 4.43 22.27
CA GLY A 245 -1.16 3.98 23.65
C GLY A 245 -1.03 2.46 23.79
N GLY A 246 -1.61 1.69 22.86
CA GLY A 246 -1.50 0.23 22.82
C GLY A 246 -0.21 -0.32 22.20
N LEU A 247 0.67 0.54 21.66
CA LEU A 247 1.93 0.09 21.04
C LEU A 247 2.97 -0.25 22.11
N VAL A 248 3.62 -1.40 21.94
CA VAL A 248 4.64 -1.92 22.86
C VAL A 248 5.91 -2.30 22.12
N TYR A 249 7.06 -1.89 22.65
CA TYR A 249 8.39 -2.29 22.17
C TYR A 249 9.35 -2.58 23.32
N THR A 250 9.89 -3.79 23.34
CA THR A 250 10.95 -4.25 24.27
C THR A 250 11.95 -5.13 23.51
N SER A 251 13.03 -5.58 24.17
CA SER A 251 13.95 -6.58 23.60
C SER A 251 13.24 -7.87 23.20
N ASP A 252 12.20 -8.24 23.95
CA ASP A 252 11.50 -9.51 23.82
C ASP A 252 10.23 -9.40 22.95
N ASN A 253 9.82 -8.17 22.59
CA ASN A 253 8.66 -7.90 21.76
C ASN A 253 8.93 -6.76 20.78
N ASP A 254 9.20 -7.11 19.53
CA ASP A 254 9.50 -6.15 18.45
C ASP A 254 8.36 -6.01 17.41
N VAL A 255 7.20 -6.61 17.67
CA VAL A 255 6.07 -6.64 16.72
C VAL A 255 5.65 -5.22 16.28
N ASN A 256 5.66 -4.25 17.20
CA ASN A 256 5.28 -2.87 16.88
C ASN A 256 6.47 -1.97 16.45
N LYS A 257 7.71 -2.48 16.45
CA LYS A 257 8.92 -1.69 16.17
C LYS A 257 8.80 -0.88 14.89
N LYS A 258 8.40 -1.53 13.79
CA LYS A 258 8.25 -0.86 12.49
C LYS A 258 7.15 0.19 12.48
N THR A 259 6.02 -0.04 13.17
CA THR A 259 4.95 0.95 13.30
C THR A 259 5.43 2.17 14.08
N ILE A 260 6.13 1.96 15.20
CA ILE A 260 6.71 3.04 16.02
C ILE A 260 7.74 3.85 15.23
N GLN A 261 8.64 3.19 14.49
CA GLN A 261 9.59 3.87 13.60
C GLN A 261 8.88 4.69 12.52
N THR A 262 7.79 4.18 11.95
CA THR A 262 6.98 4.95 10.99
C THR A 262 6.29 6.14 11.65
N ILE A 263 5.78 6.03 12.89
CA ILE A 263 5.22 7.14 13.66
C ILE A 263 6.27 8.25 13.81
N PHE A 264 7.43 7.90 14.36
CA PHE A 264 8.51 8.87 14.58
C PHE A 264 9.00 9.49 13.28
N SER A 265 9.15 8.69 12.22
CA SER A 265 9.51 9.22 10.90
C SER A 265 8.47 10.22 10.37
N LYS A 266 7.17 9.96 10.55
CA LYS A 266 6.11 10.87 10.07
C LYS A 266 6.07 12.16 10.87
N ILE A 267 6.19 12.07 12.20
CA ILE A 267 6.27 13.25 13.07
C ILE A 267 7.52 14.07 12.75
N GLU A 268 8.66 13.43 12.58
CA GLU A 268 9.92 14.10 12.27
C GLU A 268 9.85 14.88 10.95
N ASN A 269 9.32 14.25 9.89
CA ASN A 269 9.10 14.95 8.61
C ASN A 269 8.12 16.11 8.75
N TYR A 270 7.12 16.01 9.63
CA TYR A 270 6.18 17.10 9.91
C TYR A 270 6.86 18.26 10.63
N LEU A 271 7.65 17.97 11.68
CA LEU A 271 8.34 18.99 12.48
C LEU A 271 9.43 19.73 11.68
N HIS A 272 10.09 19.06 10.74
CA HIS A 272 11.03 19.73 9.83
C HIS A 272 10.33 20.69 8.85
N GLY A 273 9.10 20.40 8.43
CA GLY A 273 8.32 21.24 7.50
C GLY A 273 8.81 21.27 6.04
N THR A 274 10.06 20.87 5.76
CA THR A 274 10.63 20.77 4.42
C THR A 274 11.03 19.34 4.06
N GLN A 275 11.24 19.08 2.77
CA GLN A 275 11.74 17.78 2.26
C GLN A 275 13.25 17.81 1.96
N GLU A 276 13.98 18.79 2.50
CA GLU A 276 15.42 18.95 2.28
C GLU A 276 16.22 17.85 2.96
N LEU A 277 15.75 17.41 4.13
CA LEU A 277 16.34 16.33 4.90
C LEU A 277 15.48 15.07 4.80
N GLN A 278 16.14 13.92 4.70
CA GLN A 278 15.49 12.62 4.80
C GLN A 278 15.77 12.01 6.17
N VAL A 279 14.72 11.50 6.80
CA VAL A 279 14.85 10.71 8.03
C VAL A 279 15.57 9.40 7.69
N GLY A 280 16.79 9.26 8.20
CA GLY A 280 17.60 8.05 8.07
C GLY A 280 17.14 6.92 8.99
N THR A 281 17.93 5.87 9.08
CA THR A 281 17.72 4.80 10.05
C THR A 281 18.03 5.29 11.47
N PHE A 282 17.24 4.86 12.43
CA PHE A 282 17.44 5.19 13.85
C PHE A 282 17.04 4.03 14.75
N SER A 283 17.62 4.03 15.95
CA SER A 283 17.26 3.15 17.05
C SER A 283 16.11 3.75 17.88
N LEU A 284 15.41 2.90 18.64
CA LEU A 284 14.41 3.33 19.61
C LEU A 284 15.08 3.29 20.99
N GLU A 285 15.28 4.45 21.59
CA GLU A 285 15.83 4.57 22.94
C GLU A 285 14.70 4.50 23.96
N HIS A 286 14.92 3.69 25.00
CA HIS A 286 14.04 3.58 26.17
C HIS A 286 14.45 4.63 27.20
N ILE A 287 13.58 5.61 27.48
CA ILE A 287 13.93 6.73 28.36
C ILE A 287 14.23 6.22 29.78
N GLU A 288 13.28 5.50 30.38
CA GLU A 288 13.53 4.62 31.52
C GLU A 288 14.03 3.26 31.03
N ASP A 289 15.02 2.69 31.72
CA ASP A 289 15.70 1.49 31.23
C ASP A 289 14.82 0.24 31.34
N GLN A 290 14.90 -0.64 30.34
CA GLN A 290 14.18 -1.92 30.35
C GLN A 290 14.46 -2.77 31.60
N SER A 291 15.65 -2.65 32.19
CA SER A 291 16.02 -3.37 33.42
C SER A 291 15.22 -2.95 34.67
N SER A 292 14.53 -1.80 34.64
CA SER A 292 13.63 -1.37 35.72
C SER A 292 12.39 -2.27 35.87
N LYS A 293 12.02 -3.00 34.81
CA LYS A 293 10.90 -3.96 34.75
C LYS A 293 9.53 -3.37 35.13
N HIS A 294 9.34 -2.05 35.00
CA HIS A 294 8.03 -1.44 35.14
C HIS A 294 7.06 -1.91 34.04
N HIS A 295 5.76 -2.01 34.32
CA HIS A 295 4.76 -2.49 33.36
C HIS A 295 4.62 -1.58 32.12
N TRP A 296 4.92 -0.29 32.26
CA TRP A 296 4.83 0.72 31.19
C TRP A 296 6.11 0.86 30.37
N ILE A 297 7.15 0.07 30.65
CA ILE A 297 8.50 0.28 30.10
C ILE A 297 8.56 0.17 28.58
N GLY A 298 7.72 -0.70 28.00
CA GLY A 298 7.63 -0.89 26.57
C GLY A 298 6.67 0.08 25.87
N SER A 299 5.94 0.92 26.62
CA SER A 299 5.00 1.87 26.02
C SER A 299 5.71 2.85 25.11
N ILE A 300 5.05 3.30 24.04
CA ILE A 300 5.61 4.33 23.16
C ILE A 300 5.93 5.64 23.90
N GLY A 301 5.21 5.92 25.00
CA GLY A 301 5.49 7.04 25.89
C GLY A 301 6.84 6.95 26.59
N ASN A 302 7.48 5.78 26.63
CA ASN A 302 8.84 5.61 27.13
C ASN A 302 9.90 5.58 26.01
N LEU A 303 9.54 5.95 24.77
CA LEU A 303 10.43 5.84 23.62
C LEU A 303 10.71 7.19 22.97
N ILE A 304 11.92 7.33 22.44
CA ILE A 304 12.30 8.37 21.49
C ILE A 304 13.14 7.77 20.35
N PRO A 305 13.09 8.36 19.13
CA PRO A 305 14.03 8.00 18.09
C PRO A 305 15.41 8.59 18.39
N LEU A 306 16.46 7.80 18.27
CA LEU A 306 17.82 8.27 18.48
C LEU A 306 18.78 7.59 17.50
N ASP A 307 19.77 8.34 17.03
CA ASP A 307 20.91 7.77 16.31
C ASP A 307 21.53 6.60 17.09
N GLU A 308 21.95 5.56 16.39
CA GLU A 308 22.42 4.32 17.00
C GLU A 308 23.72 4.53 17.79
N ASP A 309 24.64 5.36 17.30
CA ASP A 309 25.90 5.66 17.99
C ASP A 309 25.66 6.54 19.22
N LEU A 310 24.70 7.47 19.16
CA LEU A 310 24.29 8.24 20.33
C LEU A 310 23.63 7.34 21.38
N ASN A 311 22.77 6.42 20.95
CA ASN A 311 22.09 5.49 21.85
C ASN A 311 23.08 4.55 22.54
N ASN A 312 24.00 3.95 21.79
CA ASN A 312 25.01 3.04 22.32
C ASN A 312 25.98 3.69 23.33
N LYS A 313 26.09 5.04 23.35
CA LYS A 313 26.88 5.78 24.34
C LYS A 313 26.14 5.96 25.68
N ILE A 314 24.84 5.71 25.74
CA ILE A 314 24.06 5.75 26.97
C ILE A 314 24.33 4.45 27.74
N LYS A 315 24.96 4.57 28.91
CA LYS A 315 25.23 3.41 29.77
C LYS A 315 23.95 2.95 30.44
N GLN A 316 23.76 1.65 30.57
CA GLN A 316 22.69 1.07 31.38
C GLN A 316 22.75 1.60 32.82
N GLY A 317 21.59 1.91 33.39
CA GLY A 317 21.41 2.54 34.69
C GLY A 317 21.62 4.06 34.68
N SER A 318 21.74 4.70 33.51
CA SER A 318 21.85 6.15 33.43
C SER A 318 20.54 6.83 33.81
N ASP A 319 20.59 7.71 34.80
CA ASP A 319 19.46 8.56 35.14
C ASP A 319 19.03 9.46 33.98
N PHE A 320 17.77 9.90 34.00
CA PHE A 320 17.18 10.71 32.94
C PHE A 320 17.97 12.00 32.65
N LYS A 321 18.52 12.64 33.69
CA LYS A 321 19.36 13.84 33.55
C LYS A 321 20.63 13.57 32.74
N LYS A 322 21.31 12.45 32.96
CA LYS A 322 22.47 12.03 32.16
C LYS A 322 22.08 11.68 30.73
N LYS A 323 20.96 10.96 30.54
CA LYS A 323 20.48 10.61 29.19
C LYS A 323 20.19 11.84 28.33
N LYS A 324 19.57 12.87 28.91
CA LYS A 324 19.36 14.17 28.24
C LYS A 324 20.63 14.79 27.66
N SER A 325 21.79 14.59 28.28
CA SER A 325 23.05 15.11 27.72
C SER A 325 23.42 14.48 26.37
N GLN A 326 22.99 13.24 26.11
CA GLN A 326 23.13 12.60 24.80
C GLN A 326 21.99 13.00 23.87
N TYR A 327 20.77 13.14 24.40
CA TYR A 327 19.60 13.56 23.60
C TYR A 327 19.82 14.94 22.96
N ASN A 328 20.46 15.87 23.67
CA ASN A 328 20.81 17.21 23.15
C ASN A 328 21.80 17.19 21.97
N LYS A 329 22.42 16.04 21.67
CA LYS A 329 23.30 15.87 20.50
C LYS A 329 22.55 15.33 19.28
N SER A 330 21.29 14.96 19.44
CA SER A 330 20.44 14.47 18.35
C SER A 330 20.08 15.62 17.42
N ASN A 331 20.07 15.35 16.11
CA ASN A 331 19.58 16.29 15.11
C ASN A 331 18.06 16.15 14.86
N PHE A 332 17.40 15.20 15.51
CA PHE A 332 15.97 14.99 15.33
C PHE A 332 15.14 16.08 16.05
N LYS A 333 14.24 16.73 15.30
CA LYS A 333 13.32 17.75 15.80
C LYS A 333 12.36 17.22 16.85
N ILE A 334 11.92 15.96 16.74
CA ILE A 334 11.10 15.34 17.78
C ILE A 334 11.86 15.17 19.10
N VAL A 335 13.18 14.95 19.05
CA VAL A 335 14.02 14.83 20.25
C VAL A 335 14.26 16.21 20.87
N GLU A 336 14.52 17.23 20.06
CA GLU A 336 14.59 18.63 20.51
C GLU A 336 13.29 19.02 21.24
N LYS A 337 12.14 18.82 20.60
CA LYS A 337 10.83 19.08 21.20
C LYS A 337 10.58 18.26 22.47
N PHE A 338 10.99 16.99 22.49
CA PHE A 338 10.89 16.15 23.69
C PHE A 338 11.64 16.76 24.88
N ILE A 339 12.86 17.26 24.67
CA ILE A 339 13.67 17.90 25.72
C ILE A 339 13.03 19.20 26.21
N GLU A 340 12.52 20.02 25.30
CA GLU A 340 11.88 21.31 25.62
C GLU A 340 10.68 21.15 26.55
N ILE A 341 9.78 20.21 26.25
CA ILE A 341 8.53 20.04 27.01
C ILE A 341 8.72 19.21 28.29
N ASN A 342 9.80 18.43 28.38
CA ASN A 342 10.09 17.57 29.52
C ASN A 342 11.29 18.09 30.30
N ALA A 343 11.19 19.23 30.97
CA ALA A 343 12.30 19.86 31.71
C ALA A 343 12.69 19.11 33.01
N GLN A 344 11.84 18.24 33.52
CA GLN A 344 12.02 17.51 34.79
C GLN A 344 13.31 16.65 34.84
N SER A 345 13.81 16.37 36.03
CA SER A 345 15.05 15.60 36.23
C SER A 345 14.85 14.09 36.35
N VAL A 346 13.61 13.64 36.56
CA VAL A 346 13.22 12.24 36.72
C VAL A 346 12.17 11.91 35.66
N TRP A 347 12.18 10.67 35.16
CA TRP A 347 11.18 10.18 34.23
C TRP A 347 10.31 9.13 34.93
N GLY A 348 8.99 9.26 34.85
CA GLY A 348 8.07 8.28 35.40
C GLY A 348 6.87 8.01 34.51
N GLU A 349 5.99 7.11 34.97
CA GLU A 349 4.81 6.67 34.22
C GLU A 349 3.91 7.83 33.79
N GLY A 350 3.71 8.83 34.67
CA GLY A 350 2.93 10.02 34.34
C GLY A 350 3.55 10.89 33.25
N ASP A 351 4.89 10.96 33.18
CA ASP A 351 5.60 11.65 32.10
C ASP A 351 5.48 10.88 30.79
N ALA A 352 5.64 9.56 30.84
CA ALA A 352 5.46 8.69 29.69
C ALA A 352 4.05 8.80 29.10
N GLY A 353 3.02 8.84 29.96
CA GLY A 353 1.63 9.06 29.54
C GLY A 353 1.42 10.40 28.83
N ARG A 354 1.98 11.50 29.37
CA ARG A 354 1.93 12.82 28.71
C ARG A 354 2.66 12.83 27.37
N TRP A 355 3.84 12.20 27.30
CA TRP A 355 4.59 12.13 26.05
C TRP A 355 3.85 11.30 24.98
N ALA A 356 3.23 10.19 25.35
CA ALA A 356 2.40 9.41 24.44
C ALA A 356 1.23 10.23 23.85
N GLN A 357 0.60 11.09 24.67
CA GLN A 357 -0.45 12.00 24.20
C GLN A 357 0.09 13.03 23.20
N GLU A 358 1.26 13.61 23.47
CA GLU A 358 1.91 14.56 22.55
C GLU A 358 2.32 13.89 21.22
N ILE A 359 2.87 12.66 21.28
CA ILE A 359 3.14 11.85 20.10
C ILE A 359 1.85 11.64 19.29
N SER A 360 0.76 11.26 19.95
CA SER A 360 -0.53 11.05 19.27
C SER A 360 -1.04 12.31 18.58
N SER A 361 -0.96 13.46 19.27
CA SER A 361 -1.38 14.76 18.73
C SER A 361 -0.56 15.14 17.48
N MET A 362 0.78 15.03 17.57
CA MET A 362 1.66 15.31 16.44
C MET A 362 1.43 14.34 15.28
N LEU A 363 1.19 13.06 15.56
CA LEU A 363 0.90 12.05 14.55
C LEU A 363 -0.39 12.34 13.80
N ASP A 364 -1.43 12.76 14.53
CA ASP A 364 -2.73 13.08 13.94
C ASP A 364 -2.58 14.18 12.88
N ILE A 365 -1.91 15.28 13.23
CA ILE A 365 -1.64 16.40 12.32
C ILE A 365 -0.72 15.96 11.17
N ALA A 366 0.36 15.24 11.46
CA ALA A 366 1.32 14.78 10.45
C ALA A 366 0.70 13.85 9.39
N THR A 367 -0.45 13.23 9.70
CA THR A 367 -1.13 12.24 8.86
C THR A 367 -2.50 12.69 8.37
N GLU A 368 -2.80 13.99 8.45
CA GLU A 368 -4.00 14.56 7.86
C GLU A 368 -4.01 14.35 6.33
N ILE A 369 -5.20 14.12 5.78
CA ILE A 369 -5.43 13.77 4.36
C ILE A 369 -6.47 14.67 3.72
#